data_AF-A0A166FCR1-F1
#
_entry.id   AF-A0A166FCR1-F1
#
_cell.length_a   1.000
_cell.length_b   1.000
_cell.length_c   1.000
_cell.angle_alpha   90.00
_cell.angle_beta   90.00
_cell.angle_gamma   90.00
#
_symmetry.space_group_name_H-M   'P 1'
#
loop_
_entity.id
_entity.type
_entity.pdbx_description
1 polymer ?
#
loop_
_entity_poly.entity_id
_entity_poly.type
_entity_poly.pdbx_seq_one_letter_code
_entity_poly.pdbx_strand_id
1 'polypeptide(L)'
;IPSSKSLDDTFFLYGASAPEFDAFLTVLLPNDYNGYVLTKEQWLSVLKLSTLWDFLTVRMLAIRHLTPLLKRVPLERLIVARTYNARNEWTESAIQELVERDEPLFMDEAAQLPWAYVVRIHQAREVYAKARMIKDLRKDPLFAKAFEEQERSRVVPKNTHEEQPKPSPSASLTVPQFDSFTGDCICVCVIVGGLFVCLMGLASGRIYQ
;
A
#
# COMPACT_ATOMS: atom_id res chain seq x y z
N ILE A 1 -46.65 3.29 38.65
CA ILE A 1 -45.63 4.30 39.00
C ILE A 1 -44.31 3.76 38.46
N PRO A 2 -43.69 4.35 37.43
CA PRO A 2 -42.39 3.86 36.99
C PRO A 2 -41.37 4.21 38.07
N SER A 3 -40.71 3.16 38.55
CA SER A 3 -39.69 3.21 39.61
C SER A 3 -38.57 4.18 39.22
N SER A 4 -38.24 5.08 40.14
CA SER A 4 -37.10 5.98 40.08
C SER A 4 -35.81 5.16 39.96
N LYS A 5 -35.29 4.99 38.74
CA LYS A 5 -33.93 4.47 38.54
C LYS A 5 -32.97 5.58 38.96
N SER A 6 -32.20 5.33 40.01
CA SER A 6 -31.06 6.14 40.41
C SER A 6 -30.13 6.29 39.19
N LEU A 7 -29.80 7.54 38.85
CA LEU A 7 -28.87 7.86 37.76
C LEU A 7 -27.44 7.35 38.05
N ASP A 8 -27.14 6.96 39.28
CA ASP A 8 -25.81 6.51 39.74
C ASP A 8 -25.32 5.19 39.11
N ASP A 9 -26.22 4.36 38.55
CA ASP A 9 -25.83 3.11 37.86
C ASP A 9 -25.77 3.26 36.33
N THR A 10 -25.82 4.50 35.80
CA THR A 10 -25.84 4.74 34.35
C THR A 10 -24.43 4.85 33.79
N PHE A 11 -24.03 3.87 32.98
CA PHE A 11 -22.77 3.89 32.26
C PHE A 11 -22.94 4.51 30.86
N PHE A 12 -22.29 5.65 30.63
CA PHE A 12 -22.25 6.29 29.31
C PHE A 12 -21.19 5.63 28.42
N LEU A 13 -21.64 5.06 27.30
CA LEU A 13 -20.76 4.52 26.27
C LEU A 13 -20.39 5.64 25.28
N TYR A 14 -19.12 6.04 25.28
CA TYR A 14 -18.61 7.01 24.31
C TYR A 14 -18.19 6.31 23.00
N GLY A 15 -18.49 6.93 21.87
CA GLY A 15 -18.07 6.44 20.55
C GLY A 15 -18.95 5.36 19.92
N ALA A 16 -20.03 4.96 20.59
CA ALA A 16 -21.03 4.01 20.09
C ALA A 16 -22.42 4.65 20.05
N SER A 17 -23.09 4.57 18.91
CA SER A 17 -24.52 4.89 18.83
C SER A 17 -25.38 3.68 19.20
N ALA A 18 -26.62 3.92 19.61
CA ALA A 18 -27.57 2.85 19.95
C ALA A 18 -27.69 1.74 18.86
N PRO A 19 -27.85 2.05 17.56
CA PRO A 19 -27.93 1.02 16.53
C PRO A 19 -26.60 0.29 16.28
N GLU A 20 -25.45 0.97 16.45
CA GLU A 20 -24.14 0.31 16.36
C GLU A 20 -23.95 -0.70 17.49
N PHE A 21 -24.37 -0.33 18.70
CA PHE A 21 -24.26 -1.19 19.87
C PHE A 21 -25.20 -2.40 19.77
N ASP A 22 -26.43 -2.20 19.29
CA ASP A 22 -27.39 -3.29 19.07
C ASP A 22 -26.87 -4.33 18.06
N ALA A 23 -26.27 -3.87 16.95
CA ALA A 23 -25.62 -4.75 15.98
C ALA A 23 -24.46 -5.54 16.59
N PHE A 24 -23.66 -4.90 17.46
CA PHE A 24 -22.57 -5.56 18.18
C PHE A 24 -23.05 -6.58 19.20
N LEU A 25 -24.11 -6.28 19.95
CA LEU A 25 -24.73 -7.21 20.89
C LEU A 25 -25.34 -8.42 20.19
N THR A 26 -25.90 -8.24 19.00
CA THR A 26 -26.42 -9.37 18.18
C THR A 26 -25.32 -10.40 17.86
N VAL A 27 -24.07 -9.94 17.70
CA VAL A 27 -22.92 -10.84 17.47
C VAL A 27 -22.42 -11.48 18.76
N LEU A 28 -22.43 -10.75 19.87
CA LEU A 28 -21.96 -11.26 21.17
C LEU A 28 -22.96 -12.17 21.88
N LEU A 29 -24.25 -11.92 21.69
CA LEU A 29 -25.38 -12.61 22.31
C LEU A 29 -26.31 -13.11 21.21
N PRO A 30 -25.93 -14.19 20.49
CA PRO A 30 -26.74 -14.70 19.41
C PRO A 30 -28.05 -15.26 19.98
N ASN A 31 -29.19 -14.75 19.52
CA ASN A 31 -30.49 -15.34 19.84
C ASN A 31 -30.66 -16.71 19.16
N ASP A 32 -30.13 -16.87 17.95
CA ASP A 32 -30.16 -18.10 17.18
C ASP A 32 -28.74 -18.45 16.68
N TYR A 33 -28.29 -19.68 16.92
CA TYR A 33 -26.98 -20.16 16.47
C TYR A 33 -26.92 -20.51 14.98
N ASN A 34 -28.03 -20.35 14.24
CA ASN A 34 -28.14 -20.70 12.82
C ASN A 34 -27.52 -19.67 11.85
N GLY A 35 -27.03 -18.53 12.36
CA GLY A 35 -26.25 -17.57 11.59
C GLY A 35 -26.60 -16.11 11.87
N TYR A 36 -25.65 -15.22 11.61
CA TYR A 36 -25.83 -13.78 11.78
C TYR A 36 -26.50 -13.17 10.54
N VAL A 37 -27.70 -12.63 10.69
CA VAL A 37 -28.39 -11.86 9.65
C VAL A 37 -28.15 -10.38 9.90
N LEU A 38 -27.01 -9.87 9.41
CA LEU A 38 -26.60 -8.46 9.56
C LEU A 38 -26.31 -7.86 8.18
N THR A 39 -26.67 -6.58 8.00
CA THR A 39 -26.34 -5.82 6.78
C THR A 39 -24.87 -5.40 6.75
N LYS A 40 -24.40 -4.88 5.60
CA LYS A 40 -23.03 -4.37 5.46
C LYS A 40 -22.73 -3.28 6.49
N GLU A 41 -23.65 -2.34 6.68
CA GLU A 41 -23.53 -1.20 7.59
C GLU A 41 -23.48 -1.68 9.05
N GLN A 42 -24.27 -2.69 9.39
CA GLN A 42 -24.23 -3.32 10.71
C GLN A 42 -22.90 -4.03 10.93
N TRP A 43 -22.37 -4.77 9.95
CA TRP A 43 -21.04 -5.38 10.06
C TRP A 43 -19.91 -4.35 10.18
N LEU A 44 -20.01 -3.20 9.50
CA LEU A 44 -19.08 -2.08 9.68
C LEU A 44 -19.15 -1.52 11.11
N SER A 45 -20.36 -1.44 11.68
CA SER A 45 -20.58 -1.04 13.07
C SER A 45 -19.95 -2.02 14.05
N VAL A 46 -20.12 -3.32 13.81
CA VAL A 46 -19.47 -4.39 14.59
C VAL A 46 -17.95 -4.28 14.49
N LEU A 47 -17.40 -4.05 13.28
CA LEU A 47 -15.97 -3.86 13.07
C LEU A 47 -15.44 -2.63 13.83
N LYS A 48 -16.18 -1.52 13.80
CA LYS A 48 -15.85 -0.29 14.52
C LYS A 48 -15.77 -0.54 16.03
N LEU A 49 -16.83 -1.07 16.63
CA LEU A 49 -16.88 -1.28 18.08
C LEU A 49 -15.91 -2.37 18.55
N SER A 50 -15.76 -3.45 17.79
CA SER A 50 -14.75 -4.49 18.11
C SER A 50 -13.32 -3.97 18.04
N THR A 51 -13.04 -2.97 17.19
CA THR A 51 -11.72 -2.31 17.12
C THR A 51 -11.56 -1.29 18.24
N LEU A 52 -12.62 -0.56 18.61
CA LEU A 52 -12.58 0.45 19.67
C LEU A 52 -12.42 -0.19 21.07
N TRP A 53 -13.02 -1.35 21.29
CA TRP A 53 -12.98 -2.08 22.57
C TRP A 53 -12.03 -3.30 22.55
N ASP A 54 -11.18 -3.43 21.54
CA ASP A 54 -10.17 -4.50 21.41
C ASP A 54 -10.70 -5.96 21.47
N PHE A 55 -11.92 -6.19 20.98
CA PHE A 55 -12.48 -7.55 20.82
C PHE A 55 -11.92 -8.23 19.56
N LEU A 56 -10.73 -8.81 19.66
CA LEU A 56 -10.01 -9.42 18.52
C LEU A 56 -10.81 -10.51 17.78
N THR A 57 -11.48 -11.42 18.51
CA THR A 57 -12.25 -12.51 17.90
C THR A 57 -13.45 -11.99 17.09
N VAL A 58 -14.18 -11.03 17.66
CA VAL A 58 -15.33 -10.40 17.00
C VAL A 58 -14.88 -9.57 15.80
N ARG A 59 -13.74 -8.89 15.94
CA ARG A 59 -13.10 -8.15 14.84
C ARG A 59 -12.75 -9.08 13.67
N MET A 60 -12.13 -10.23 13.94
CA MET A 60 -11.82 -11.22 12.91
C MET A 60 -13.08 -11.77 12.23
N LEU A 61 -14.15 -12.00 13.01
CA LEU A 61 -15.44 -12.42 12.49
C LEU A 61 -16.03 -11.36 11.54
N ALA A 62 -16.05 -10.09 11.97
CA ALA A 62 -16.54 -8.99 11.14
C ALA A 62 -15.75 -8.84 9.84
N ILE A 63 -14.41 -8.95 9.90
CA ILE A 63 -13.55 -8.96 8.71
C ILE A 63 -13.93 -10.11 7.76
N ARG A 64 -14.19 -11.31 8.28
CA ARG A 64 -14.57 -12.47 7.45
C ARG A 64 -15.87 -12.23 6.70
N HIS A 65 -16.88 -11.63 7.35
CA HIS A 65 -18.17 -11.32 6.72
C HIS A 65 -18.10 -10.11 5.77
N LEU A 66 -17.27 -9.10 6.07
CA LEU A 66 -17.09 -7.93 5.22
C LEU A 66 -16.23 -8.19 3.97
N THR A 67 -15.28 -9.13 4.02
CA THR A 67 -14.40 -9.46 2.88
C THR A 67 -15.18 -9.68 1.57
N PRO A 68 -16.19 -10.57 1.49
CA PRO A 68 -16.95 -10.78 0.25
C PRO A 68 -17.82 -9.57 -0.14
N LEU A 69 -18.34 -8.82 0.83
CA LEU A 69 -19.21 -7.66 0.59
C LEU A 69 -18.45 -6.48 -0.02
N LEU A 70 -17.23 -6.25 0.45
CA LEU A 70 -16.38 -5.13 0.01
C LEU A 70 -15.55 -5.46 -1.23
N LYS A 71 -15.57 -6.71 -1.71
CA LYS A 71 -14.80 -7.15 -2.89
C LYS A 71 -15.11 -6.36 -4.16
N ARG A 72 -16.34 -5.85 -4.30
CA ARG A 72 -16.77 -5.09 -5.50
C ARG A 72 -16.55 -3.58 -5.37
N VAL A 73 -16.17 -3.09 -4.20
CA VAL A 73 -16.08 -1.65 -3.91
C VAL A 73 -14.67 -1.35 -3.36
N PRO A 74 -13.65 -1.24 -4.24
CA PRO A 74 -12.25 -1.15 -3.81
C PRO A 74 -11.98 0.10 -3.00
N LEU A 75 -12.62 1.23 -3.31
CA LEU A 75 -12.47 2.47 -2.55
C LEU A 75 -12.96 2.34 -1.10
N GLU A 76 -14.19 1.82 -0.91
CA GLU A 76 -14.76 1.61 0.42
C GLU A 76 -13.89 0.62 1.22
N ARG A 77 -13.43 -0.45 0.57
CA ARG A 77 -12.49 -1.40 1.19
C ARG A 77 -11.21 -0.74 1.66
N LEU A 78 -10.62 0.15 0.87
CA LEU A 78 -9.40 0.88 1.23
C LEU A 78 -9.63 1.79 2.44
N ILE A 79 -10.75 2.52 2.47
CA ILE A 79 -11.12 3.42 3.57
C ILE A 79 -11.33 2.61 4.85
N VAL A 80 -12.11 1.53 4.79
CA VAL A 80 -12.39 0.65 5.94
C VAL A 80 -11.11 0.00 6.45
N ALA A 81 -10.25 -0.49 5.55
CA ALA A 81 -8.99 -1.12 5.92
C ALA A 81 -8.08 -0.15 6.68
N ARG A 82 -7.98 1.10 6.21
CA ARG A 82 -7.21 2.15 6.88
C ARG A 82 -7.81 2.56 8.22
N THR A 83 -9.14 2.73 8.28
CA THR A 83 -9.83 3.29 9.45
C THR A 83 -9.76 2.33 10.64
N TYR A 84 -9.91 1.03 10.39
CA TYR A 84 -9.94 0.00 11.44
C TYR A 84 -8.67 -0.84 11.47
N ASN A 85 -7.59 -0.35 10.83
CA ASN A 85 -6.31 -1.04 10.67
C ASN A 85 -6.47 -2.53 10.32
N ALA A 86 -7.35 -2.83 9.36
CA ALA A 86 -7.66 -4.20 8.94
C ALA A 86 -6.47 -4.82 8.20
N ARG A 87 -6.63 -6.04 7.69
CA ARG A 87 -5.55 -6.79 7.03
C ARG A 87 -4.86 -5.96 5.93
N ASN A 88 -3.53 -5.99 5.89
CA ASN A 88 -2.72 -5.33 4.87
C ASN A 88 -3.14 -5.73 3.45
N GLU A 89 -3.53 -7.00 3.27
CA GLU A 89 -4.06 -7.55 2.02
C GLU A 89 -5.24 -6.73 1.45
N TRP A 90 -6.12 -6.18 2.29
CA TRP A 90 -7.25 -5.37 1.83
C TRP A 90 -6.80 -4.04 1.24
N THR A 91 -5.77 -3.45 1.84
CA THR A 91 -5.18 -2.18 1.37
C THR A 91 -4.46 -2.41 0.05
N GLU A 92 -3.61 -3.43 -0.02
CA GLU A 92 -2.83 -3.74 -1.22
C GLU A 92 -3.73 -4.13 -2.39
N SER A 93 -4.67 -5.06 -2.18
CA SER A 93 -5.62 -5.47 -3.23
C SER A 93 -6.52 -4.32 -3.69
N ALA A 94 -6.97 -3.46 -2.77
CA ALA A 94 -7.77 -2.30 -3.14
C ALA A 94 -6.99 -1.28 -3.98
N ILE A 95 -5.73 -1.00 -3.60
CA ILE A 95 -4.88 -0.09 -4.40
C ILE A 95 -4.61 -0.69 -5.77
N GLN A 96 -4.29 -1.98 -5.84
CA GLN A 96 -4.04 -2.66 -7.11
C GLN A 96 -5.28 -2.56 -8.03
N GLU A 97 -6.47 -2.88 -7.53
CA GLU A 97 -7.70 -2.77 -8.30
C GLU A 97 -7.99 -1.32 -8.73
N LEU A 98 -7.73 -0.32 -7.87
CA LEU A 98 -7.85 1.10 -8.23
C LEU A 98 -6.81 1.54 -9.28
N VAL A 99 -5.66 0.88 -9.36
CA VAL A 99 -4.64 1.15 -10.38
C VAL A 99 -4.98 0.50 -11.71
N GLU A 100 -5.53 -0.71 -11.68
CA GLU A 100 -5.88 -1.49 -12.87
C GLU A 100 -7.20 -1.05 -13.51
N ARG A 101 -8.11 -0.41 -12.75
CA ARG A 101 -9.40 0.11 -13.23
C ARG A 101 -9.21 1.08 -14.40
N ASP A 102 -10.01 0.94 -15.45
CA ASP A 102 -9.94 1.84 -16.62
C ASP A 102 -10.39 3.27 -16.25
N GLU A 103 -11.43 3.42 -15.42
CA GLU A 103 -11.92 4.72 -14.98
C GLU A 103 -10.95 5.42 -14.01
N PRO A 104 -10.69 6.73 -14.21
CA PRO A 104 -9.87 7.52 -13.29
C PRO A 104 -10.56 7.66 -11.93
N LEU A 105 -9.80 8.16 -10.94
CA LEU A 105 -10.37 8.53 -9.64
C LEU A 105 -11.22 9.80 -9.81
N PHE A 106 -12.46 9.77 -9.32
CA PHE A 106 -13.32 10.94 -9.34
C PHE A 106 -13.02 11.88 -8.16
N MET A 107 -13.40 13.15 -8.28
CA MET A 107 -13.16 14.15 -7.23
C MET A 107 -13.78 13.74 -5.88
N ASP A 108 -14.99 13.17 -5.90
CA ASP A 108 -15.67 12.68 -4.69
C ASP A 108 -14.96 11.49 -4.05
N GLU A 109 -14.32 10.64 -4.86
CA GLU A 109 -13.50 9.52 -4.38
C GLU A 109 -12.18 10.02 -3.79
N ALA A 110 -11.53 10.97 -4.49
CA ALA A 110 -10.28 11.58 -4.07
C ALA A 110 -10.43 12.36 -2.75
N ALA A 111 -11.56 13.03 -2.55
CA ALA A 111 -11.86 13.78 -1.32
C ALA A 111 -11.97 12.88 -0.07
N GLN A 112 -12.31 11.60 -0.25
CA GLN A 112 -12.41 10.63 0.86
C GLN A 112 -11.05 10.03 1.25
N LEU A 113 -10.03 10.20 0.41
CA LEU A 113 -8.70 9.66 0.63
C LEU A 113 -7.72 10.76 1.06
N PRO A 114 -6.68 10.42 1.85
CA PRO A 114 -5.57 11.33 2.06
C PRO A 114 -4.89 11.64 0.74
N TRP A 115 -4.49 12.89 0.55
CA TRP A 115 -3.79 13.35 -0.65
C TRP A 115 -2.60 12.44 -1.03
N ALA A 116 -1.87 11.92 -0.03
CA ALA A 116 -0.73 11.03 -0.26
C ALA A 116 -1.13 9.72 -0.98
N TYR A 117 -2.30 9.16 -0.67
CA TYR A 117 -2.81 7.97 -1.36
C TYR A 117 -3.26 8.31 -2.79
N VAL A 118 -3.95 9.43 -2.97
CA VAL A 118 -4.38 9.90 -4.29
C VAL A 118 -3.17 10.05 -5.22
N VAL A 119 -2.12 10.76 -4.78
CA VAL A 119 -0.88 10.93 -5.55
C VAL A 119 -0.23 9.58 -5.88
N ARG A 120 -0.10 8.68 -4.89
CA ARG A 120 0.50 7.36 -5.11
C ARG A 120 -0.28 6.50 -6.10
N ILE A 121 -1.61 6.51 -6.00
CA ILE A 121 -2.49 5.78 -6.92
C ILE A 121 -2.32 6.33 -8.34
N HIS A 122 -2.32 7.66 -8.53
CA HIS A 122 -2.12 8.26 -9.84
C HIS A 122 -0.73 7.96 -10.43
N GLN A 123 0.33 8.06 -9.63
CA GLN A 123 1.68 7.68 -10.06
C GLN A 123 1.74 6.21 -10.50
N ALA A 124 1.15 5.31 -9.71
CA ALA A 124 1.08 3.89 -10.05
C ALA A 124 0.27 3.65 -11.34
N ARG A 125 -0.85 4.36 -11.54
CA ARG A 125 -1.64 4.33 -12.78
C ARG A 125 -0.85 4.77 -13.99
N GLU A 126 -0.04 5.82 -13.89
CA GLU A 126 0.81 6.27 -15.00
C GLU A 126 1.83 5.20 -15.40
N VAL A 127 2.49 4.58 -14.41
CA VAL A 127 3.44 3.49 -14.64
C VAL A 127 2.73 2.29 -15.27
N TYR A 128 1.56 1.93 -14.75
CA TYR A 128 0.75 0.82 -15.25
C TYR A 128 0.27 1.07 -16.69
N ALA A 129 -0.20 2.27 -17.00
CA ALA A 129 -0.64 2.65 -18.34
C ALA A 129 0.49 2.59 -19.37
N LYS A 130 1.69 3.09 -19.02
CA LYS A 130 2.90 2.97 -19.86
C LYS A 130 3.26 1.51 -20.11
N ALA A 131 3.26 0.69 -19.05
CA ALA A 131 3.55 -0.74 -19.16
C ALA A 131 2.52 -1.48 -20.03
N ARG A 132 1.23 -1.15 -19.89
CA ARG A 132 0.15 -1.68 -20.73
C ARG A 132 0.34 -1.30 -22.19
N MET A 133 0.60 -0.03 -22.49
CA MET A 133 0.88 0.45 -23.84
C MET A 133 2.06 -0.30 -24.49
N ILE A 134 3.17 -0.47 -23.77
CA ILE A 134 4.33 -1.21 -24.28
C ILE A 134 3.98 -2.68 -24.54
N LYS A 135 3.23 -3.31 -23.64
CA LYS A 135 2.76 -4.70 -23.81
C LYS A 135 1.87 -4.84 -25.05
N ASP A 136 1.00 -3.86 -25.30
CA ASP A 136 0.09 -3.87 -26.43
C ASP A 136 0.87 -3.65 -27.75
N LEU A 137 1.82 -2.70 -27.77
CA LEU A 137 2.72 -2.49 -28.90
C LEU A 137 3.57 -3.74 -29.21
N ARG A 138 4.06 -4.46 -28.19
CA ARG A 138 4.83 -5.70 -28.40
C ARG A 138 4.02 -6.79 -29.09
N LYS A 139 2.70 -6.82 -28.91
CA LYS A 139 1.80 -7.79 -29.55
C LYS A 139 1.42 -7.41 -30.98
N ASP A 140 1.60 -6.14 -31.36
CA ASP A 140 1.25 -5.66 -32.69
C ASP A 140 2.18 -6.29 -33.75
N PRO A 141 1.65 -6.92 -34.81
CA PRO A 141 2.45 -7.54 -35.88
C PRO A 141 3.44 -6.57 -36.56
N LEU A 142 3.14 -5.28 -36.60
CA LEU A 142 4.00 -4.25 -37.18
C LEU A 142 5.25 -4.00 -36.35
N PHE A 143 5.14 -4.11 -35.03
CA PHE A 143 6.22 -3.77 -34.10
C PHE A 143 6.91 -5.01 -33.50
N ALA A 144 6.28 -6.18 -33.51
CA ALA A 144 6.82 -7.42 -32.96
C ALA A 144 8.24 -7.73 -33.49
N LYS A 145 8.43 -7.67 -34.81
CA LYS A 145 9.73 -7.90 -35.45
C LYS A 145 10.78 -6.84 -35.08
N ALA A 146 10.36 -5.58 -34.93
CA ALA A 146 11.26 -4.50 -34.53
C ALA A 146 11.77 -4.67 -33.10
N PHE A 147 10.88 -5.13 -32.19
CA PHE A 147 11.27 -5.44 -30.81
C PHE A 147 12.20 -6.66 -30.73
N GLU A 148 11.92 -7.73 -31.48
CA GLU A 148 12.78 -8.93 -31.53
C GLU A 148 14.19 -8.61 -32.04
N GLU A 149 14.31 -7.78 -33.07
CA GLU A 149 15.61 -7.34 -33.62
C GLU A 149 16.39 -6.47 -32.63
N GLN A 150 15.68 -5.59 -31.91
CA GLN A 150 16.29 -4.78 -30.86
C GLN A 150 16.73 -5.62 -29.64
N GLU A 151 15.95 -6.63 -29.25
CA GLU A 151 16.33 -7.55 -28.18
C GLU A 151 17.53 -8.42 -28.59
N ARG A 152 17.57 -8.90 -29.84
CA ARG A 152 18.71 -9.64 -30.42
C ARG A 152 19.99 -8.80 -30.40
N SER A 153 19.93 -7.53 -30.81
CA SER A 153 21.08 -6.62 -30.81
C SER A 153 21.57 -6.22 -29.41
N ARG A 154 20.71 -6.28 -28.38
CA ARG A 154 21.14 -6.11 -26.97
C ARG A 154 21.82 -7.34 -26.39
N VAL A 155 21.52 -8.54 -26.90
CA VAL A 155 22.12 -9.81 -26.45
C VAL A 155 23.48 -10.08 -27.10
N VAL A 156 23.77 -9.48 -28.26
CA VAL A 156 25.12 -9.52 -28.84
C VAL A 156 26.09 -8.75 -27.94
N PRO A 157 27.14 -9.37 -27.39
CA PRO A 157 28.17 -8.64 -26.66
C PRO A 157 28.79 -7.61 -27.61
N LYS A 158 28.83 -6.33 -27.20
CA LYS A 158 29.71 -5.32 -27.80
C LYS A 158 31.18 -5.70 -27.52
N ASN A 159 31.65 -6.78 -28.11
CA ASN A 159 33.07 -7.16 -28.13
C ASN A 159 33.62 -6.85 -29.51
N THR A 160 33.87 -5.57 -29.77
CA THR A 160 34.93 -5.17 -30.69
C THR A 160 35.30 -3.72 -30.40
N HIS A 161 36.41 -3.52 -29.70
CA HIS A 161 37.47 -2.58 -30.12
C HIS A 161 38.80 -3.00 -29.48
N GLU A 162 39.69 -3.43 -30.36
CA GLU A 162 41.15 -3.30 -30.37
C GLU A 162 41.98 -3.57 -29.10
N GLU A 163 42.75 -4.65 -29.24
CA GLU A 163 44.00 -4.94 -28.55
C GLU A 163 44.98 -3.76 -28.67
N GLN A 164 45.31 -3.12 -27.53
CA GLN A 164 46.51 -2.28 -27.40
C GLN A 164 47.62 -3.06 -26.66
N PRO A 165 48.89 -2.92 -27.07
CA PRO A 165 49.97 -3.74 -26.56
C PRO A 165 50.34 -3.36 -25.13
N LYS A 166 50.60 -4.40 -24.34
CA LYS A 166 51.00 -4.42 -22.93
C LYS A 166 52.23 -3.55 -22.64
N PRO A 167 52.21 -2.68 -21.60
CA PRO A 167 53.41 -2.32 -20.86
C PRO A 167 53.55 -3.19 -19.59
N SER A 168 54.78 -3.68 -19.38
CA SER A 168 55.25 -4.50 -18.25
C SER A 168 55.32 -3.71 -16.91
N PRO A 169 55.62 -4.36 -15.77
CA PRO A 169 54.93 -4.12 -14.50
C PRO A 169 55.61 -3.12 -13.55
N SER A 170 54.80 -2.40 -12.77
CA SER A 170 55.06 -1.88 -11.41
C SER A 170 53.75 -1.19 -10.96
N ALA A 171 53.25 -1.24 -9.74
CA ALA A 171 53.66 -1.86 -8.49
C ALA A 171 52.40 -2.05 -7.61
N SER A 172 52.46 -3.06 -6.73
CA SER A 172 51.79 -3.21 -5.43
C SER A 172 50.29 -2.87 -5.27
N LEU A 173 49.53 -3.94 -5.08
CA LEU A 173 48.27 -3.97 -4.33
C LEU A 173 48.41 -3.32 -2.94
N THR A 174 47.42 -2.52 -2.55
CA THR A 174 47.00 -2.45 -1.15
C THR A 174 45.48 -2.27 -1.12
N VAL A 175 44.79 -3.30 -0.62
CA VAL A 175 43.35 -3.30 -0.37
C VAL A 175 43.15 -2.79 1.06
N PRO A 176 42.28 -1.78 1.32
CA PRO A 176 41.81 -1.53 2.67
C PRO A 176 40.76 -2.59 3.03
N GLN A 177 41.02 -3.24 4.15
CA GLN A 177 40.17 -4.22 4.81
C GLN A 177 38.81 -3.62 5.16
N PHE A 178 37.75 -4.37 4.88
CA PHE A 178 36.36 -4.02 5.14
C PHE A 178 36.04 -4.35 6.60
N ASP A 179 36.21 -3.39 7.51
CA ASP A 179 35.64 -3.49 8.85
C ASP A 179 34.21 -2.91 8.83
N SER A 180 33.28 -3.82 9.10
CA SER A 180 31.85 -3.61 9.33
C SER A 180 31.53 -2.35 10.13
N PHE A 181 30.61 -1.51 9.67
CA PHE A 181 29.85 -0.62 10.55
C PHE A 181 28.43 -0.33 10.05
N THR A 182 27.49 -0.83 10.84
CA THR A 182 26.10 -0.39 11.06
C THR A 182 25.93 1.13 11.09
N GLY A 183 24.86 1.64 10.48
CA GLY A 183 24.32 2.99 10.77
C GLY A 183 23.93 3.78 9.52
N ASP A 184 22.74 3.51 9.01
CA ASP A 184 22.23 3.96 7.70
C ASP A 184 22.17 5.48 7.50
N CYS A 185 22.96 5.97 6.54
CA CYS A 185 22.65 7.15 5.71
C CYS A 185 22.65 6.67 4.26
N ILE A 186 21.48 6.64 3.61
CA ILE A 186 21.35 6.21 2.21
C ILE A 186 21.88 7.33 1.30
N CYS A 187 23.11 7.17 0.82
CA CYS A 187 23.70 8.06 -0.17
C CYS A 187 23.37 7.55 -1.57
N VAL A 188 22.45 8.22 -2.28
CA VAL A 188 22.14 7.89 -3.68
C VAL A 188 23.23 8.48 -4.58
N CYS A 189 24.15 7.65 -5.05
CA CYS A 189 25.10 8.03 -6.10
C CYS A 189 24.40 7.96 -7.47
N VAL A 190 24.22 9.10 -8.14
CA VAL A 190 23.84 9.15 -9.55
C VAL A 190 25.11 9.33 -10.38
N ILE A 191 25.41 8.34 -11.23
CA ILE A 191 26.54 8.41 -12.15
C ILE A 191 26.10 9.25 -13.36
N VAL A 192 26.65 10.46 -13.50
CA VAL A 192 26.57 11.25 -14.74
C VAL A 192 27.98 11.51 -15.23
N GLY A 193 28.36 10.88 -16.36
CA GLY A 193 29.58 11.24 -17.10
C GLY A 193 30.91 11.04 -16.37
N GLY A 194 31.03 10.08 -15.47
CA GLY A 194 32.33 9.70 -14.87
C GLY A 194 32.92 10.66 -13.84
N LEU A 195 32.16 11.67 -13.39
CA LEU A 195 32.53 12.53 -12.26
C LEU A 195 31.62 12.24 -11.06
N PHE A 196 32.21 11.89 -9.92
CA PHE A 196 31.50 11.80 -8.65
C PHE A 196 31.16 13.21 -8.16
N VAL A 197 29.89 13.60 -8.24
CA VAL A 197 29.39 14.83 -7.61
C VAL A 197 28.70 14.43 -6.31
N CYS A 198 29.35 14.72 -5.19
CA CYS A 198 28.76 14.52 -3.86
C CYS A 198 27.91 15.74 -3.51
N LEU A 199 26.58 15.65 -3.68
CA LEU A 199 25.66 16.67 -3.15
C LEU A 199 25.56 16.49 -1.64
N MET A 200 26.40 17.22 -0.90
CA MET A 200 26.26 17.42 0.54
C MET A 200 24.98 18.24 0.80
N GLY A 201 23.86 17.56 1.02
CA GLY A 201 22.68 18.18 1.62
C GLY A 201 22.92 18.45 3.09
N LEU A 202 23.21 19.70 3.44
CA LEU A 202 23.24 20.21 4.81
C LEU A 202 21.88 19.99 5.49
N ALA A 203 21.77 18.91 6.26
CA ALA A 203 20.78 18.81 7.33
C ALA A 203 21.37 19.44 8.60
N SER A 204 21.08 20.71 8.83
CA SER A 204 21.05 21.31 10.18
C SER A 204 19.57 21.60 10.47
N GLY A 205 18.96 21.22 11.59
CA GLY A 205 19.46 20.72 12.85
C GLY A 205 18.71 21.42 13.97
N ARG A 206 18.06 20.62 14.85
CA ARG A 206 17.53 20.92 16.21
C ARG A 206 16.27 21.81 16.31
N ILE A 207 15.18 21.36 16.93
CA ILE A 207 14.94 20.92 18.33
C ILE A 207 14.99 22.09 19.34
N TYR A 208 13.89 22.24 20.09
CA TYR A 208 13.64 23.01 21.34
C TYR A 208 13.40 24.53 21.24
N GLN A 209 12.13 24.93 21.08
CA GLN A 209 11.30 25.52 22.14
C GLN A 209 9.82 25.42 21.78
#